data_AF-A0A1V6V0K0-F1
#
_entry.id   AF-A0A1V6V0K0-F1
#
_cell.length_a   1.000
_cell.length_b   1.000
_cell.length_c   1.000
_cell.angle_alpha   90.00
_cell.angle_beta   90.00
_cell.angle_gamma   90.00
#
_symmetry.space_group_name_H-M   'P 1'
#
loop_
_entity.id
_entity.type
_entity.pdbx_description
1 polymer ?
#
loop_
_entity_poly.entity_id
_entity_poly.type
_entity_poly.pdbx_seq_one_letter_code
_entity_poly.pdbx_strand_id
1 'polypeptide(L)'
;MSTQDSRRILFTHTRPQEGFRLLELTPELEKLLTSKDAPVLELKSPSTALAQAVVDPAAHDYVNLCTPTQTYRIRQVQSSNSLHVLRPSRGEISQADIKVVEDEAGESGALNLPDEAVTAIAKCSSTLELHTPPGGFSAVPFLEKSLRLYDRRSDDDIAMGGSADSTGPLGSREMREARENLFQDIPMSTVQCEQGWMELCAFVDGAEETACWRPSVRSRLAVWKRLVEGAFLQGIDLEKQFLVGDLWKSVLDDEDEQTEPPFPRALLEAVVRRICIADERPPLADDIIWASFDKVECTQWVGETYLGATAPTMSSAIGRNDFLRAWKDCLPETWRGEAVLSKLPNGCYNSPDPTTIYFVEPAQRQLTSKTASAPATAAKAKNTRNWHELLKGRR
;
A
#
# COMPACT_ATOMS: atom_id res chain seq x y z
N MET A 1 -14.52 65.80 4.62
CA MET A 1 -13.11 65.55 4.28
C MET A 1 -12.68 64.30 5.03
N SER A 2 -12.40 63.21 4.31
CA SER A 2 -12.03 61.91 4.89
C SER A 2 -10.51 61.87 5.02
N THR A 3 -9.99 62.11 6.23
CA THR A 3 -8.58 61.84 6.56
C THR A 3 -8.40 60.33 6.63
N GLN A 4 -8.01 59.71 5.52
CA GLN A 4 -7.41 58.37 5.58
C GLN A 4 -6.02 58.55 6.18
N ASP A 5 -5.86 58.22 7.46
CA ASP A 5 -4.55 57.92 8.03
C ASP A 5 -4.01 56.70 7.28
N SER A 6 -3.20 56.94 6.26
CA SER A 6 -2.54 55.88 5.50
C SER A 6 -1.40 55.32 6.34
N ARG A 7 -1.72 54.40 7.27
CA ARG A 7 -0.73 53.64 8.04
C ARG A 7 0.13 52.84 7.05
N ARG A 8 1.33 53.34 6.76
CA ARG A 8 2.29 52.69 5.85
C ARG A 8 2.98 51.56 6.63
N ILE A 9 2.95 50.35 6.10
CA ILE A 9 3.64 49.18 6.66
C ILE A 9 4.93 48.98 5.86
N LEU A 10 6.07 48.86 6.55
CA LEU A 10 7.34 48.62 5.90
C LEU A 10 7.39 47.19 5.31
N PHE A 11 7.80 47.06 4.05
CA PHE A 11 7.95 45.78 3.37
C PHE A 11 9.42 45.51 3.02
N THR A 12 9.97 44.40 3.51
CA THR A 12 11.36 44.00 3.28
C THR A 12 11.45 42.58 2.73
N HIS A 13 12.64 42.13 2.32
CA HIS A 13 12.86 40.80 1.75
C HIS A 13 14.18 40.22 2.25
N THR A 14 14.19 38.99 2.76
CA THR A 14 15.41 38.33 3.25
C THR A 14 16.31 37.85 2.11
N ARG A 15 17.62 37.87 2.32
CA ARG A 15 18.61 37.19 1.47
C ARG A 15 19.62 36.47 2.37
N PRO A 16 19.77 35.14 2.27
CA PRO A 16 19.08 34.22 1.36
C PRO A 16 17.59 34.03 1.68
N GLN A 17 16.82 33.58 0.68
CA GLN A 17 15.42 33.17 0.87
C GLN A 17 15.37 31.83 1.60
N GLU A 18 14.39 31.66 2.48
CA GLU A 18 14.16 30.43 3.23
C GLU A 18 13.54 29.35 2.32
N GLY A 19 13.86 28.07 2.58
CA GLY A 19 13.47 26.91 1.75
C GLY A 19 12.01 26.46 1.89
N PHE A 20 11.06 27.39 2.05
CA PHE A 20 9.65 27.06 2.27
C PHE A 20 8.98 26.54 1.00
N ARG A 21 8.14 25.51 1.18
CA ARG A 21 7.26 24.93 0.16
C ARG A 21 5.83 24.99 0.67
N LEU A 22 4.89 25.24 -0.24
CA LEU A 22 3.46 25.23 0.07
C LEU A 22 2.92 23.82 -0.21
N LEU A 23 2.34 23.18 0.79
CA LEU A 23 1.67 21.88 0.68
C LEU A 23 0.17 22.06 0.86
N GLU A 24 -0.60 21.45 -0.04
CA GLU A 24 -2.05 21.36 0.08
C GLU A 24 -2.41 20.49 1.28
N LEU A 25 -3.29 21.00 2.14
CA LEU A 25 -3.81 20.28 3.29
C LEU A 25 -5.26 19.90 2.99
N THR A 26 -5.52 18.60 2.86
CA THR A 26 -6.89 18.09 2.83
C THR A 26 -7.54 18.27 4.22
N PRO A 27 -8.87 18.34 4.31
CA PRO A 27 -9.56 18.50 5.61
C PRO A 27 -9.20 17.40 6.62
N GLU A 28 -8.96 16.19 6.15
CA GLU A 28 -8.54 15.06 6.98
C GLU A 28 -7.13 15.27 7.55
N LEU A 29 -6.20 15.76 6.71
CA LEU A 29 -4.83 16.04 7.13
C LEU A 29 -4.75 17.25 8.06
N GLU A 30 -5.55 18.29 7.81
CA GLU A 30 -5.68 19.43 8.71
C GLU A 30 -6.17 18.99 10.10
N LYS A 31 -7.21 18.15 10.15
CA LYS A 31 -7.74 17.60 11.41
C LYS A 31 -6.68 16.76 12.15
N LEU A 32 -5.89 15.99 11.41
CA LEU A 32 -4.83 15.16 11.97
C LEU A 32 -3.66 15.99 12.51
N LEU A 33 -3.25 17.05 11.79
CA LEU A 33 -2.18 17.96 12.21
C LEU A 33 -2.59 18.87 13.38
N THR A 34 -3.86 19.22 13.49
CA THR A 34 -4.42 20.05 14.57
C THR A 34 -4.89 19.24 15.78
N SER A 35 -4.81 17.90 15.70
CA SER A 35 -5.12 17.01 16.82
C SER A 35 -4.13 17.20 17.97
N LYS A 36 -4.58 16.93 19.21
CA LYS A 36 -3.72 16.98 20.40
C LYS A 36 -2.59 15.94 20.34
N ASP A 37 -2.89 14.79 19.74
CA ASP A 37 -1.95 13.71 19.49
C ASP A 37 -1.67 13.63 17.98
N ALA A 38 -1.00 14.66 17.44
CA ALA A 38 -0.66 14.70 16.02
C ALA A 38 0.38 13.60 15.71
N PRO A 39 0.05 12.62 14.86
CA PRO A 39 0.97 11.52 14.56
C PRO A 39 2.09 11.99 13.62
N VAL A 40 3.19 11.21 13.59
CA VAL A 40 4.29 11.47 12.67
C VAL A 40 3.83 11.19 11.24
N LEU A 41 4.07 12.16 10.36
CA LEU A 41 3.85 12.02 8.92
C LEU A 41 5.18 11.69 8.24
N GLU A 42 5.17 10.71 7.36
CA GLU A 42 6.37 10.20 6.70
C GLU A 42 6.36 10.56 5.22
N LEU A 43 7.49 11.06 4.72
CA LEU A 43 7.72 11.22 3.29
C LEU A 43 8.54 10.03 2.81
N LYS A 44 7.91 9.16 2.01
CA LYS A 44 8.56 7.96 1.48
C LYS A 44 8.64 8.01 -0.04
N SER A 45 9.77 7.59 -0.58
CA SER A 45 9.98 7.42 -2.02
C SER A 45 10.41 5.98 -2.31
N PRO A 46 9.93 5.37 -3.41
CA PRO A 46 10.43 4.06 -3.80
C PRO A 46 11.93 4.13 -4.09
N SER A 47 12.69 3.12 -3.66
CA SER A 47 14.04 2.93 -4.14
C SER A 47 14.04 2.62 -5.65
N THR A 48 15.16 2.83 -6.35
CA THR A 48 15.27 2.51 -7.78
C THR A 48 14.88 1.06 -8.09
N ALA A 49 15.22 0.13 -7.17
CA ALA A 49 14.81 -1.26 -7.28
C ALA A 49 13.28 -1.40 -7.16
N LEU A 50 12.65 -0.77 -6.18
CA LEU A 50 11.21 -0.85 -5.96
C LEU A 50 10.37 -0.11 -7.01
N ALA A 51 10.89 0.97 -7.59
CA ALA A 51 10.20 1.74 -8.62
C ALA A 51 9.93 0.89 -9.89
N GLN A 52 10.81 -0.06 -10.20
CA GLN A 52 10.62 -1.02 -11.30
C GLN A 52 9.56 -2.09 -11.01
N ALA A 53 9.10 -2.25 -9.77
CA ALA A 53 8.06 -3.21 -9.42
C ALA A 53 6.66 -2.80 -9.91
N VAL A 54 6.47 -1.50 -10.16
CA VAL A 54 5.19 -0.96 -10.60
C VAL A 54 5.24 -0.71 -12.11
N VAL A 55 4.19 -1.11 -12.82
CA VAL A 55 4.02 -0.89 -14.27
C VAL A 55 3.80 0.59 -14.62
N ASP A 56 3.81 1.49 -13.62
CA ASP A 56 3.69 2.94 -13.81
C ASP A 56 5.08 3.52 -14.13
N PRO A 57 5.37 3.91 -15.39
CA PRO A 57 6.67 4.46 -15.78
C PRO A 57 7.02 5.75 -15.04
N ALA A 58 6.06 6.41 -14.39
CA ALA A 58 6.32 7.58 -13.57
C ALA A 58 6.58 7.27 -12.08
N ALA A 59 6.49 5.99 -11.65
CA ALA A 59 6.74 5.58 -10.27
C ALA A 59 8.13 5.95 -9.72
N HIS A 60 9.09 6.24 -10.59
CA HIS A 60 10.48 6.55 -10.23
C HIS A 60 10.63 7.97 -9.66
N ASP A 61 9.68 8.88 -9.95
CA ASP A 61 9.81 10.31 -9.66
C ASP A 61 8.82 10.81 -8.59
N TYR A 62 8.09 9.90 -7.93
CA TYR A 62 7.08 10.28 -6.95
C TYR A 62 7.53 10.13 -5.51
N VAL A 63 7.20 11.14 -4.71
CA VAL A 63 7.27 11.10 -3.25
C VAL A 63 5.85 10.94 -2.72
N ASN A 64 5.68 10.01 -1.78
CA ASN A 64 4.42 9.75 -1.13
C ASN A 64 4.44 10.31 0.29
N LEU A 65 3.38 11.04 0.65
CA LEU A 65 3.08 11.40 2.03
C LEU A 65 2.26 10.27 2.65
N CYS A 66 2.81 9.65 3.69
CA CYS A 66 2.17 8.57 4.43
C CYS A 66 1.72 9.09 5.79
N THR A 67 0.42 8.99 6.03
CA THR A 67 -0.18 9.04 7.36
C THR A 67 -0.21 7.61 7.93
N PRO A 68 -0.56 7.40 9.22
CA PRO A 68 -0.68 6.05 9.76
C PRO A 68 -1.65 5.14 8.98
N THR A 69 -2.71 5.73 8.40
CA THR A 69 -3.82 4.98 7.77
C THR A 69 -3.86 5.10 6.25
N GLN A 70 -3.23 6.12 5.67
CA GLN A 70 -3.41 6.46 4.26
C GLN A 70 -2.17 7.07 3.63
N THR A 71 -1.99 6.78 2.34
CA THR A 71 -0.93 7.37 1.51
C THR A 71 -1.51 8.35 0.49
N TYR A 72 -0.74 9.40 0.21
CA TYR A 72 -1.00 10.42 -0.80
C TYR A 72 0.23 10.57 -1.70
N ARG A 73 0.03 10.66 -3.03
CA ARG A 73 1.12 10.95 -3.97
C ARG A 73 1.27 12.46 -4.07
N ILE A 74 2.48 12.97 -3.85
CA ILE A 74 2.75 14.40 -3.95
C ILE A 74 2.98 14.76 -5.41
N ARG A 75 2.27 15.78 -5.89
CA ARG A 75 2.45 16.36 -7.23
C ARG A 75 2.86 17.82 -7.12
N GLN A 76 3.93 18.21 -7.81
CA GLN A 76 4.30 19.61 -7.89
C GLN A 76 3.54 20.30 -9.03
N VAL A 77 2.88 21.41 -8.73
CA VAL A 77 2.20 22.26 -9.71
C VAL A 77 2.85 23.64 -9.73
N GLN A 78 3.35 24.02 -10.90
CA GLN A 78 3.97 25.32 -11.10
C GLN A 78 2.90 26.41 -11.25
N SER A 79 3.20 27.58 -10.71
CA SER A 79 2.37 28.77 -10.82
C SER A 79 3.16 29.88 -11.50
N SER A 80 2.53 30.59 -12.43
CA SER A 80 3.07 31.83 -13.01
C SER A 80 2.90 33.03 -12.08
N ASN A 81 2.12 32.89 -10.99
CA ASN A 81 1.92 33.94 -10.00
C ASN A 81 3.13 34.03 -9.06
N SER A 82 3.44 35.25 -8.62
CA SER A 82 4.47 35.48 -7.59
C SER A 82 3.86 35.33 -6.20
N LEU A 83 4.01 34.14 -5.60
CA LEU A 83 3.59 33.88 -4.23
C LEU A 83 4.73 34.16 -3.26
N HIS A 84 4.48 35.02 -2.28
CA HIS A 84 5.44 35.39 -1.25
C HIS A 84 4.94 34.93 0.11
N VAL A 85 5.78 34.22 0.86
CA VAL A 85 5.53 33.91 2.27
C VAL A 85 6.07 35.07 3.09
N LEU A 86 5.18 35.66 3.90
CA LEU A 86 5.45 36.86 4.66
C LEU A 86 5.52 36.53 6.15
N ARG A 87 6.50 37.07 6.86
CA ARG A 87 6.63 36.99 8.31
C ARG A 87 6.53 38.39 8.91
N PRO A 88 5.70 38.60 9.95
CA PRO A 88 5.69 39.87 10.69
C PRO A 88 7.05 40.08 11.37
N SER A 89 7.61 41.29 11.25
CA SER A 89 8.86 41.70 11.88
C SER A 89 8.55 42.57 13.09
N ARG A 90 8.93 42.12 14.29
CA ARG A 90 8.69 42.85 15.54
C ARG A 90 9.94 43.65 15.93
N GLY A 91 10.19 44.76 15.22
CA GLY A 91 11.25 45.72 15.57
C GLY A 91 12.70 45.26 15.30
N GLU A 92 12.90 44.18 14.53
CA GLU A 92 14.23 43.64 14.20
C GLU A 92 14.93 44.36 13.02
N ILE A 93 14.24 45.31 12.37
CA ILE A 93 14.75 45.99 11.17
C ILE A 93 15.46 47.27 11.60
N SER A 94 16.79 47.30 11.43
CA SER A 94 17.59 48.49 11.67
C SER A 94 17.48 49.46 10.49
N GLN A 95 17.64 50.77 10.74
CA GLN A 95 17.74 51.78 9.69
C GLN A 95 18.87 51.47 8.68
N ALA A 96 19.90 50.72 9.10
CA ALA A 96 20.99 50.26 8.24
C ALA A 96 20.57 49.21 7.18
N ASP A 97 19.45 48.50 7.41
CA ASP A 97 18.96 47.45 6.52
C ASP A 97 18.09 47.99 5.38
N ILE A 98 17.79 49.29 5.40
CA ILE A 98 16.83 49.93 4.52
C ILE A 98 17.57 50.79 3.50
N LYS A 99 17.69 50.27 2.28
CA LYS A 99 18.09 51.07 1.11
C LYS A 99 16.91 51.93 0.67
N VAL A 100 16.76 53.10 1.26
CA VAL A 100 15.77 54.09 0.83
C VAL A 100 16.16 54.60 -0.56
N VAL A 101 15.20 54.61 -1.49
CA VAL A 101 15.31 55.38 -2.73
C VAL A 101 15.26 56.86 -2.32
N GLU A 102 16.32 57.60 -2.57
CA GLU A 102 16.67 58.91 -1.99
C GLU A 102 15.63 60.04 -2.14
N ASP A 103 14.49 59.80 -2.80
CA ASP A 103 13.52 60.83 -3.17
C ASP A 103 12.45 61.15 -2.09
N GLU A 104 12.33 60.39 -1.00
CA GLU A 104 11.35 60.66 0.08
C GLU A 104 11.97 61.08 1.44
N ALA A 105 13.30 61.22 1.53
CA ALA A 105 13.95 61.67 2.77
C ALA A 105 13.89 63.20 2.90
N GLY A 106 12.87 63.71 3.59
CA GLY A 106 12.84 65.11 4.02
C GLY A 106 14.04 65.49 4.89
N GLU A 107 14.30 66.80 5.02
CA GLU A 107 15.50 67.46 5.59
C GLU A 107 15.92 67.07 7.03
N SER A 108 15.26 66.10 7.68
CA SER A 108 15.54 65.68 9.05
C SER A 108 16.29 64.36 9.18
N GLY A 109 16.55 63.61 8.09
CA GLY A 109 17.42 62.41 8.09
C GLY A 109 16.98 61.23 8.99
N ALA A 110 15.94 61.38 9.79
CA ALA A 110 15.35 60.35 10.62
C ALA A 110 14.09 59.82 9.94
N LEU A 111 14.17 58.60 9.42
CA LEU A 111 13.00 57.86 8.97
C LEU A 111 12.24 57.45 10.24
N ASN A 112 11.00 57.92 10.40
CA ASN A 112 10.08 57.33 11.37
C ASN A 112 9.73 55.92 10.86
N LEU A 113 10.51 54.94 11.27
CA LEU A 113 10.28 53.55 10.91
C LEU A 113 9.03 53.07 11.63
N PRO A 114 8.01 52.59 10.90
CA PRO A 114 6.85 52.01 11.56
C PRO A 114 7.28 50.77 12.36
N ASP A 115 6.81 50.65 13.61
CA ASP A 115 7.05 49.47 14.47
C ASP A 115 6.51 48.17 13.86
N GLU A 116 5.59 48.30 12.90
CA GLU A 116 4.99 47.23 12.14
C GLU A 116 5.66 47.12 10.76
N ALA A 117 6.41 46.04 10.57
CA ALA A 117 7.00 45.68 9.29
C ALA A 117 6.68 44.22 8.92
N VAL A 118 6.74 43.92 7.64
CA VAL A 118 6.51 42.59 7.09
C VAL A 118 7.66 42.22 6.16
N THR A 119 8.28 41.07 6.40
CA THR A 119 9.40 40.59 5.60
C THR A 119 8.97 39.42 4.72
N ALA A 120 9.25 39.49 3.42
CA ALA A 120 9.16 38.35 2.52
C ALA A 120 10.32 37.38 2.75
N ILE A 121 10.01 36.23 3.36
CA ILE A 121 11.00 35.22 3.76
C ILE A 121 11.21 34.14 2.70
N ALA A 122 10.22 33.89 1.85
CA ALA A 122 10.29 32.91 0.77
C ALA A 122 9.45 33.34 -0.44
N LYS A 123 9.90 32.95 -1.63
CA LYS A 123 9.16 33.04 -2.88
C LYS A 123 8.87 31.64 -3.39
N CYS A 124 7.59 31.26 -3.46
CA CYS A 124 7.16 29.94 -3.90
C CYS A 124 6.63 30.01 -5.33
N SER A 125 7.35 29.42 -6.30
CA SER A 125 6.89 29.32 -7.69
C SER A 125 6.03 28.07 -7.96
N SER A 126 5.83 27.23 -6.96
CA SER A 126 5.06 26.00 -7.08
C SER A 126 4.38 25.62 -5.77
N THR A 127 3.25 24.93 -5.88
CA THR A 127 2.53 24.27 -4.79
C THR A 127 2.69 22.75 -4.91
N LEU A 128 2.67 22.06 -3.77
CA LEU A 128 2.63 20.61 -3.68
C LEU A 128 1.18 20.21 -3.43
N GLU A 129 0.59 19.48 -4.37
CA GLU A 129 -0.78 18.96 -4.30
C GLU A 129 -0.76 17.51 -3.83
N LEU A 130 -1.80 17.09 -3.11
CA LEU A 130 -1.97 15.71 -2.65
C LEU A 130 -2.94 14.98 -3.58
N HIS A 131 -2.46 13.91 -4.21
CA HIS A 131 -3.23 13.16 -5.19
C HIS A 131 -3.36 11.69 -4.77
N THR A 132 -4.59 11.18 -4.82
CA THR A 132 -4.89 9.75 -4.67
C THR A 132 -5.28 9.18 -6.03
N PRO A 133 -4.55 8.19 -6.58
CA PRO A 133 -4.85 7.62 -7.89
C PRO A 133 -6.22 6.92 -7.90
N PRO A 134 -6.90 6.88 -9.07
CA PRO A 134 -8.15 6.14 -9.21
C PRO A 134 -7.88 4.65 -9.02
N GLY A 135 -8.53 4.03 -8.04
CA GLY A 135 -8.29 2.65 -7.62
C GLY A 135 -7.46 2.50 -6.33
N GLY A 136 -7.02 3.62 -5.74
CA GLY A 136 -6.28 3.61 -4.47
C GLY A 136 -4.83 3.16 -4.62
N PHE A 137 -4.16 3.01 -3.48
CA PHE A 137 -2.78 2.51 -3.41
C PHE A 137 -2.78 1.04 -2.99
N SER A 138 -1.88 0.25 -3.58
CA SER A 138 -1.65 -1.14 -3.18
C SER A 138 -0.17 -1.34 -2.87
N ALA A 139 0.11 -1.91 -1.70
CA ALA A 139 1.47 -2.29 -1.29
C ALA A 139 1.93 -3.61 -1.93
N VAL A 140 1.00 -4.40 -2.50
CA VAL A 140 1.28 -5.75 -3.03
C VAL A 140 2.43 -5.78 -4.03
N PRO A 141 2.52 -4.91 -5.06
CA PRO A 141 3.62 -4.97 -6.03
C PRO A 141 4.99 -4.72 -5.39
N PHE A 142 5.04 -3.84 -4.39
CA PHE A 142 6.27 -3.55 -3.66
C PHE A 142 6.67 -4.73 -2.77
N LEU A 143 5.71 -5.29 -2.05
CA LEU A 143 5.91 -6.47 -1.20
C LEU A 143 6.34 -7.69 -2.01
N GLU A 144 5.74 -7.96 -3.17
CA GLU A 144 6.11 -9.09 -4.03
C GLU A 144 7.57 -9.06 -4.47
N LYS A 145 8.13 -7.85 -4.65
CA LYS A 145 9.54 -7.64 -5.00
C LYS A 145 10.47 -7.70 -3.79
N SER A 146 10.03 -7.27 -2.61
CA SER A 146 10.86 -7.29 -1.39
C SER A 146 10.86 -8.64 -0.66
N LEU A 147 9.78 -9.42 -0.76
CA LEU A 147 9.61 -10.69 -0.05
C LEU A 147 10.25 -11.85 -0.80
N ARG A 148 10.89 -12.76 -0.06
CA ARG A 148 11.42 -14.03 -0.60
C ARG A 148 10.26 -14.98 -0.94
N LEU A 149 10.39 -15.77 -2.01
CA LEU A 149 9.37 -16.75 -2.39
C LEU A 149 9.58 -18.05 -1.60
N TYR A 150 8.55 -18.48 -0.87
CA TYR A 150 8.51 -19.78 -0.21
C TYR A 150 7.78 -20.81 -1.08
N ASP A 151 8.51 -21.79 -1.63
CA ASP A 151 7.96 -22.91 -2.39
C ASP A 151 8.60 -24.22 -1.90
N ARG A 152 7.83 -25.08 -1.23
CA ARG A 152 8.37 -26.31 -0.60
C ARG A 152 8.81 -27.39 -1.61
N ARG A 153 8.63 -27.15 -2.91
CA ARG A 153 8.88 -28.13 -3.99
C ARG A 153 10.31 -28.14 -4.55
N SER A 154 11.24 -27.37 -3.99
CA SER A 154 12.67 -27.61 -4.25
C SER A 154 13.13 -28.79 -3.39
N ASP A 155 12.76 -30.01 -3.79
CA ASP A 155 13.52 -31.19 -3.40
C ASP A 155 15.00 -30.95 -3.80
N ASP A 156 15.92 -31.07 -2.83
CA ASP A 156 17.35 -31.34 -3.01
C ASP A 156 18.28 -30.30 -3.68
N ASP A 157 18.30 -29.02 -3.27
CA ASP A 157 19.44 -28.14 -3.60
C ASP A 157 19.66 -26.95 -2.62
N ILE A 158 19.77 -27.24 -1.32
CA ILE A 158 20.47 -26.34 -0.38
C ILE A 158 21.61 -27.11 0.28
N ALA A 159 22.80 -26.57 0.08
CA ALA A 159 24.10 -27.15 0.35
C ALA A 159 24.26 -27.73 1.77
N MET A 160 24.79 -28.95 1.84
CA MET A 160 25.58 -29.43 2.97
C MET A 160 26.73 -28.44 3.24
N GLY A 161 26.60 -27.61 4.28
CA GLY A 161 27.70 -26.74 4.68
C GLY A 161 27.38 -25.73 5.76
N GLY A 162 27.37 -26.17 7.02
CA GLY A 162 27.52 -25.25 8.15
C GLY A 162 26.79 -25.73 9.40
N SER A 163 27.56 -26.15 10.40
CA SER A 163 27.09 -26.21 11.79
C SER A 163 26.70 -24.80 12.22
N ALA A 164 25.45 -24.40 11.99
CA ALA A 164 24.86 -23.21 12.57
C ALA A 164 24.20 -23.62 13.88
N ASP A 165 24.65 -23.03 14.99
CA ASP A 165 23.98 -23.11 16.27
C ASP A 165 22.49 -22.84 16.06
N SER A 166 21.65 -23.84 16.36
CA SER A 166 20.20 -23.72 16.25
C SER A 166 19.72 -22.65 17.22
N THR A 167 19.66 -21.40 16.76
CA THR A 167 18.88 -20.35 17.41
C THR A 167 17.45 -20.83 17.43
N GLY A 168 16.87 -20.96 18.64
CA GLY A 168 15.49 -21.40 18.83
C GLY A 168 14.48 -20.55 18.06
N PRO A 169 13.19 -20.93 18.05
CA PRO A 169 12.15 -20.18 17.35
C PRO A 169 12.19 -18.70 17.73
N LEU A 170 12.24 -17.82 16.72
CA LEU A 170 12.27 -16.37 16.91
C LEU A 170 11.15 -15.91 17.84
N GLY A 171 11.46 -14.93 18.69
CA GLY A 171 10.45 -14.29 19.52
C GLY A 171 9.45 -13.51 18.67
N SER A 172 8.19 -13.42 19.11
CA SER A 172 7.16 -12.60 18.45
C SER A 172 7.58 -11.13 18.24
N ARG A 173 8.46 -10.63 19.11
CA ARG A 173 9.05 -9.30 19.00
C ARG A 173 10.04 -9.17 17.84
N GLU A 174 10.92 -10.15 17.62
CA GLU A 174 11.90 -10.13 16.54
C GLU A 174 11.21 -10.24 15.18
N MET A 175 10.17 -11.08 15.09
CA MET A 175 9.32 -11.17 13.90
C MET A 175 8.64 -9.83 13.59
N ARG A 176 8.20 -9.11 14.62
CA ARG A 176 7.59 -7.79 14.49
C ARG A 176 8.60 -6.75 14.00
N GLU A 177 9.79 -6.71 14.61
CA GLU A 177 10.86 -5.79 14.21
C GLU A 177 11.29 -6.03 12.75
N ALA A 178 11.45 -7.28 12.32
CA ALA A 178 11.78 -7.63 10.95
C ALA A 178 10.73 -7.13 9.93
N ARG A 179 9.45 -7.29 10.27
CA ARG A 179 8.34 -6.81 9.44
C ARG A 179 8.28 -5.28 9.41
N GLU A 180 8.43 -4.62 10.54
CA GLU A 180 8.41 -3.15 10.63
C GLU A 180 9.57 -2.53 9.83
N ASN A 181 10.76 -3.12 9.90
CA ASN A 181 11.90 -2.71 9.08
C ASN A 181 11.60 -2.81 7.58
N LEU A 182 10.95 -3.89 7.14
CA LEU A 182 10.51 -4.03 5.75
C LEU A 182 9.53 -2.91 5.33
N PHE A 183 8.59 -2.55 6.21
CA PHE A 183 7.58 -1.53 5.93
C PHE A 183 8.14 -0.10 5.86
N GLN A 184 9.31 0.16 6.46
CA GLN A 184 9.98 1.45 6.33
C GLN A 184 10.44 1.73 4.89
N ASP A 185 10.88 0.69 4.18
CA ASP A 185 11.38 0.80 2.80
C ASP A 185 10.26 0.82 1.75
N ILE A 186 9.03 0.49 2.14
CA ILE A 186 7.87 0.48 1.25
C ILE A 186 7.24 1.88 1.25
N PRO A 187 7.02 2.51 0.08
CA PRO A 187 6.51 3.87 -0.02
C PRO A 187 5.00 3.98 0.21
N MET A 188 4.50 3.34 1.27
CA MET A 188 3.08 3.26 1.65
C MET A 188 2.91 3.40 3.17
N SER A 189 1.68 3.67 3.58
CA SER A 189 1.26 3.70 4.98
C SER A 189 1.27 2.31 5.59
N THR A 190 1.46 2.24 6.91
CA THR A 190 1.52 0.97 7.64
C THR A 190 0.28 0.13 7.41
N VAL A 191 -0.92 0.71 7.52
CA VAL A 191 -2.18 -0.02 7.29
C VAL A 191 -2.26 -0.62 5.88
N GLN A 192 -1.75 0.08 4.87
CA GLN A 192 -1.74 -0.45 3.49
C GLN A 192 -0.68 -1.54 3.30
N CYS A 193 0.47 -1.43 3.96
CA CYS A 193 1.48 -2.49 4.00
C CYS A 193 0.94 -3.74 4.70
N GLU A 194 0.26 -3.58 5.84
CA GLU A 194 -0.38 -4.66 6.57
C GLU A 194 -1.46 -5.36 5.75
N GLN A 195 -2.30 -4.58 5.05
CA GLN A 195 -3.30 -5.14 4.15
C GLN A 195 -2.68 -5.96 3.02
N GLY A 196 -1.62 -5.45 2.38
CA GLY A 196 -0.89 -6.17 1.34
C GLY A 196 -0.16 -7.41 1.87
N TRP A 197 0.38 -7.33 3.09
CA TRP A 197 1.01 -8.45 3.78
C TRP A 197 0.02 -9.59 4.01
N MET A 198 -1.19 -9.26 4.50
CA MET A 198 -2.28 -10.22 4.66
C MET A 198 -2.73 -10.80 3.32
N GLU A 199 -2.92 -9.96 2.30
CA GLU A 199 -3.35 -10.38 0.95
C GLU A 199 -2.40 -11.42 0.34
N LEU A 200 -1.09 -11.25 0.55
CA LEU A 200 -0.06 -12.16 0.08
C LEU A 200 0.14 -13.41 0.95
N CYS A 201 -0.57 -13.53 2.08
CA CYS A 201 -0.28 -14.50 3.15
C CYS A 201 1.21 -14.45 3.56
N ALA A 202 1.81 -13.26 3.60
CA ALA A 202 3.20 -13.10 3.95
C ALA A 202 3.43 -13.45 5.42
N PHE A 203 4.62 -13.94 5.73
CA PHE A 203 4.99 -14.37 7.08
C PHE A 203 6.48 -14.14 7.32
N VAL A 204 6.86 -14.07 8.59
CA VAL A 204 8.27 -14.07 9.00
C VAL A 204 8.60 -15.47 9.48
N ASP A 205 9.72 -16.00 9.01
CA ASP A 205 10.26 -17.26 9.49
C ASP A 205 11.67 -17.05 10.05
N GLY A 206 11.99 -17.84 11.06
CA GLY A 206 13.19 -17.73 11.86
C GLY A 206 14.00 -19.01 11.95
N ALA A 207 13.65 -20.03 11.17
CA ALA A 207 14.31 -21.33 11.24
C ALA A 207 15.83 -21.26 10.95
N GLU A 208 16.26 -20.37 10.06
CA GLU A 208 17.67 -20.21 9.68
C GLU A 208 18.12 -18.73 9.70
N GLU A 209 17.37 -17.87 9.02
CA GLU A 209 17.62 -16.43 8.95
C GLU A 209 16.29 -15.72 9.15
N THR A 210 16.26 -14.64 9.94
CA THR A 210 15.06 -13.81 10.09
C THR A 210 14.73 -13.16 8.75
N ALA A 211 13.80 -13.76 8.02
CA ALA A 211 13.45 -13.33 6.68
C ALA A 211 11.94 -13.23 6.51
N CYS A 212 11.52 -12.26 5.69
CA CYS A 212 10.13 -12.07 5.32
C CYS A 212 9.83 -12.84 4.02
N TRP A 213 8.86 -13.74 4.10
CA TRP A 213 8.51 -14.67 3.04
C TRP A 213 7.11 -14.40 2.49
N ARG A 214 6.92 -14.68 1.21
CA ARG A 214 5.60 -14.86 0.59
C ARG A 214 5.47 -16.30 0.09
N PRO A 215 4.39 -17.02 0.44
CA PRO A 215 4.17 -18.36 -0.08
C PRO A 215 3.81 -18.35 -1.57
N SER A 216 4.34 -19.34 -2.28
CA SER A 216 3.87 -19.71 -3.61
C SER A 216 2.38 -20.07 -3.56
N VAL A 217 1.67 -19.91 -4.68
CA VAL A 217 0.25 -20.26 -4.76
C VAL A 217 0.03 -21.75 -4.45
N ARG A 218 1.00 -22.59 -4.79
CA ARG A 218 1.00 -24.02 -4.48
C ARG A 218 1.15 -24.28 -2.98
N SER A 219 2.07 -23.58 -2.31
CA SER A 219 2.23 -23.66 -0.85
C SER A 219 0.96 -23.23 -0.12
N ARG A 220 0.30 -22.15 -0.56
CA ARG A 220 -1.00 -21.72 0.01
C ARG A 220 -2.07 -22.80 -0.14
N LEU A 221 -2.18 -23.40 -1.33
CA LEU A 221 -3.12 -24.48 -1.58
C LEU A 221 -2.81 -25.74 -0.76
N ALA A 222 -1.53 -26.07 -0.58
CA ALA A 222 -1.10 -27.21 0.22
C ALA A 222 -1.47 -27.03 1.70
N VAL A 223 -1.22 -25.85 2.26
CA VAL A 223 -1.63 -25.49 3.63
C VAL A 223 -3.14 -25.59 3.78
N TRP A 224 -3.91 -25.02 2.84
CA TRP A 224 -5.38 -25.11 2.86
C TRP A 224 -5.89 -26.55 2.86
N LYS A 225 -5.35 -27.41 1.99
CA LYS A 225 -5.76 -28.82 1.92
C LYS A 225 -5.51 -29.55 3.23
N ARG A 226 -4.31 -29.37 3.81
CA ARG A 226 -3.97 -29.96 5.11
C ARG A 226 -4.84 -29.43 6.24
N LEU A 227 -5.16 -28.15 6.21
CA LEU A 227 -6.05 -27.51 7.17
C LEU A 227 -7.45 -28.14 7.14
N VAL A 228 -8.05 -28.29 5.95
CA VAL A 228 -9.38 -28.90 5.78
C VAL A 228 -9.37 -30.37 6.20
N GLU A 229 -8.32 -31.11 5.85
CA GLU A 229 -8.14 -32.51 6.25
C GLU A 229 -8.03 -32.65 7.78
N GLY A 230 -7.15 -31.88 8.43
CA GLY A 230 -7.01 -31.87 9.88
C GLY A 230 -8.29 -31.44 10.60
N ALA A 231 -8.95 -30.39 10.12
CA ALA A 231 -10.23 -29.94 10.65
C ALA A 231 -11.31 -31.03 10.55
N PHE A 232 -11.38 -31.75 9.43
CA PHE A 232 -12.31 -32.85 9.25
C PHE A 232 -12.02 -34.01 10.21
N LEU A 233 -10.75 -34.42 10.33
CA LEU A 233 -10.33 -35.52 11.21
C LEU A 233 -10.59 -35.22 12.70
N GLN A 234 -10.38 -33.98 13.12
CA GLN A 234 -10.59 -33.55 14.51
C GLN A 234 -12.00 -32.99 14.79
N GLY A 235 -12.88 -32.98 13.79
CA GLY A 235 -14.25 -32.47 13.93
C GLY A 235 -14.34 -30.96 14.23
N ILE A 236 -13.36 -30.18 13.77
CA ILE A 236 -13.33 -28.73 13.93
C ILE A 236 -14.28 -28.09 12.90
N ASP A 237 -15.28 -27.37 13.39
CA ASP A 237 -16.23 -26.63 12.55
C ASP A 237 -15.64 -25.28 12.13
N LEU A 238 -15.20 -25.18 10.87
CA LEU A 238 -14.57 -23.98 10.31
C LEU A 238 -15.53 -22.79 10.13
N GLU A 239 -16.85 -23.02 10.15
CA GLU A 239 -17.86 -21.93 10.10
C GLU A 239 -18.07 -21.29 11.47
N LYS A 240 -17.63 -21.94 12.54
CA LYS A 240 -17.71 -21.44 13.92
C LYS A 240 -16.36 -20.97 14.40
N GLN A 241 -16.36 -20.31 15.55
CA GLN A 241 -15.13 -19.92 16.21
C GLN A 241 -14.37 -21.18 16.68
N PHE A 242 -13.12 -21.31 16.26
CA PHE A 242 -12.23 -22.39 16.66
C PHE A 242 -10.86 -21.85 17.12
N LEU A 243 -10.13 -22.67 17.88
CA LEU A 243 -8.77 -22.37 18.32
C LEU A 243 -7.77 -22.67 17.19
N VAL A 244 -7.01 -21.67 16.76
CA VAL A 244 -5.96 -21.85 15.74
C VAL A 244 -4.87 -22.80 16.23
N GLY A 245 -4.62 -22.84 17.54
CA GLY A 245 -3.70 -23.80 18.15
C GLY A 245 -4.15 -25.25 17.99
N ASP A 246 -5.45 -25.53 18.09
CA ASP A 246 -5.98 -26.89 17.90
C ASP A 246 -6.02 -27.28 16.43
N LEU A 247 -6.29 -26.30 15.55
CA LEU A 247 -6.16 -26.49 14.11
C LEU A 247 -4.70 -26.78 13.72
N TRP A 248 -3.73 -26.08 14.29
CA TRP A 248 -2.31 -26.36 14.09
C TRP A 248 -1.95 -27.79 14.51
N LYS A 249 -2.40 -28.23 15.68
CA LYS A 249 -2.20 -29.62 16.14
C LYS A 249 -2.84 -30.63 15.20
N SER A 250 -4.05 -30.35 14.70
CA SER A 250 -4.75 -31.26 13.77
C SER A 250 -4.03 -31.51 12.45
N VAL A 251 -3.09 -30.62 12.10
CA VAL A 251 -2.28 -30.69 10.87
C VAL A 251 -0.97 -31.45 11.10
N LEU A 252 -0.56 -31.60 12.36
CA LEU A 252 0.60 -32.42 12.73
C LEU A 252 0.14 -33.88 12.77
N ASP A 253 0.90 -34.76 12.13
CA ASP A 253 0.61 -36.19 12.18
C ASP A 253 0.91 -36.70 13.60
N ASP A 254 -0.09 -37.27 14.28
CA ASP A 254 0.00 -37.74 15.68
C ASP A 254 0.99 -38.91 15.88
N GLU A 255 1.50 -39.51 14.80
CA GLU A 255 2.23 -40.78 14.85
C GLU A 255 3.75 -40.65 15.03
N ASP A 256 4.36 -39.48 14.79
CA ASP A 256 5.82 -39.31 14.92
C ASP A 256 6.22 -37.93 15.47
N GLU A 257 6.49 -37.84 16.78
CA GLU A 257 7.05 -36.64 17.45
C GLU A 257 8.43 -36.20 16.90
N GLN A 258 9.05 -36.99 16.01
CA GLN A 258 10.30 -36.67 15.32
C GLN A 258 10.10 -36.11 13.90
N THR A 259 8.88 -36.08 13.37
CA THR A 259 8.63 -35.58 12.01
C THR A 259 8.60 -34.06 11.98
N GLU A 260 9.42 -33.46 11.13
CA GLU A 260 9.43 -32.01 10.90
C GLU A 260 8.03 -31.55 10.45
N PRO A 261 7.51 -30.43 10.99
CA PRO A 261 6.19 -29.95 10.60
C PRO A 261 6.08 -29.77 9.08
N PRO A 262 4.90 -30.03 8.48
CA PRO A 262 4.73 -30.00 7.03
C PRO A 262 4.95 -28.62 6.41
N PHE A 263 4.94 -27.56 7.21
CA PHE A 263 5.26 -26.18 6.84
C PHE A 263 5.43 -25.35 8.12
N PRO A 264 6.03 -24.15 8.05
CA PRO A 264 6.16 -23.26 9.20
C PRO A 264 4.78 -22.88 9.78
N ARG A 265 4.67 -22.83 11.11
CA ARG A 265 3.44 -22.39 11.79
C ARG A 265 3.02 -20.98 11.37
N ALA A 266 3.98 -20.08 11.19
CA ALA A 266 3.73 -18.72 10.73
C ALA A 266 3.02 -18.66 9.37
N LEU A 267 3.28 -19.63 8.47
CA LEU A 267 2.58 -19.74 7.20
C LEU A 267 1.12 -20.17 7.39
N LEU A 268 0.84 -21.13 8.28
CA LEU A 268 -0.54 -21.51 8.62
C LEU A 268 -1.29 -20.31 9.18
N GLU A 269 -0.71 -19.61 10.15
CA GLU A 269 -1.35 -18.44 10.74
C GLU A 269 -1.57 -17.31 9.73
N ALA A 270 -0.66 -17.12 8.77
CA ALA A 270 -0.83 -16.14 7.69
C ALA A 270 -1.98 -16.52 6.74
N VAL A 271 -2.14 -17.80 6.41
CA VAL A 271 -3.28 -18.29 5.63
C VAL A 271 -4.57 -18.13 6.40
N VAL A 272 -4.62 -18.55 7.66
CA VAL A 272 -5.79 -18.41 8.55
C VAL A 272 -6.19 -16.95 8.70
N ARG A 273 -5.24 -16.03 8.95
CA ARG A 273 -5.52 -14.59 9.02
C ARG A 273 -6.14 -14.07 7.72
N ARG A 274 -5.65 -14.50 6.56
CA ARG A 274 -6.17 -14.06 5.26
C ARG A 274 -7.62 -14.47 5.02
N ILE A 275 -8.02 -15.66 5.47
CA ILE A 275 -9.36 -16.22 5.24
C ILE A 275 -10.33 -16.01 6.42
N CYS A 276 -9.83 -15.51 7.55
CA CYS A 276 -10.65 -15.11 8.69
C CYS A 276 -11.64 -14.01 8.30
N ILE A 277 -12.84 -14.03 8.88
CA ILE A 277 -13.86 -12.99 8.71
C ILE A 277 -13.23 -11.61 8.93
N ALA A 278 -13.45 -10.69 7.99
CA ALA A 278 -12.78 -9.40 7.98
C ALA A 278 -12.96 -8.60 9.28
N ASP A 279 -14.14 -8.64 9.88
CA ASP A 279 -14.47 -7.93 11.12
C ASP A 279 -13.87 -8.58 12.38
N GLU A 280 -13.57 -9.88 12.33
CA GLU A 280 -12.96 -10.64 13.45
C GLU A 280 -11.45 -10.82 13.28
N ARG A 281 -10.88 -10.23 12.22
CA ARG A 281 -9.46 -10.39 11.89
C ARG A 281 -8.59 -9.65 12.91
N PRO A 282 -7.74 -10.36 13.67
CA PRO A 282 -6.85 -9.69 14.59
C PRO A 282 -5.81 -8.85 13.82
N PRO A 283 -5.37 -7.70 14.36
CA PRO A 283 -4.24 -6.95 13.82
C PRO A 283 -3.01 -7.84 13.67
N LEU A 284 -2.15 -7.53 12.69
CA LEU A 284 -0.90 -8.28 12.49
C LEU A 284 0.05 -8.21 13.69
N ALA A 285 -0.11 -7.24 14.59
CA ALA A 285 0.67 -7.15 15.82
C ALA A 285 0.30 -8.22 16.86
N ASP A 286 -0.90 -8.80 16.75
CA ASP A 286 -1.48 -9.70 17.73
C ASP A 286 -1.44 -11.16 17.26
N ASP A 287 -1.35 -12.07 18.22
CA ASP A 287 -1.41 -13.50 17.97
C ASP A 287 -2.84 -13.91 17.60
N ILE A 288 -2.97 -14.74 16.57
CA ILE A 288 -4.27 -15.26 16.16
C ILE A 288 -4.62 -16.50 17.00
N ILE A 289 -5.39 -16.28 18.07
CA ILE A 289 -5.80 -17.36 18.98
C ILE A 289 -7.07 -18.05 18.46
N TRP A 290 -8.03 -17.25 18.01
CA TRP A 290 -9.33 -17.69 17.53
C TRP A 290 -9.54 -17.26 16.09
N ALA A 291 -10.21 -18.09 15.31
CA ALA A 291 -10.62 -17.73 13.95
C ALA A 291 -11.99 -18.34 13.63
N SER A 292 -12.67 -17.73 12.68
CA SER A 292 -13.89 -18.20 12.03
C SER A 292 -13.77 -17.84 10.55
N PHE A 293 -14.27 -18.68 9.64
CA PHE A 293 -14.13 -18.44 8.20
C PHE A 293 -15.44 -18.00 7.57
N ASP A 294 -15.38 -16.92 6.78
CA ASP A 294 -16.49 -16.57 5.92
C ASP A 294 -16.56 -17.57 4.76
N LYS A 295 -17.68 -18.28 4.68
CA LYS A 295 -17.92 -19.31 3.68
C LYS A 295 -17.75 -18.79 2.25
N VAL A 296 -18.21 -17.57 1.96
CA VAL A 296 -18.21 -17.02 0.59
C VAL A 296 -16.81 -16.56 0.21
N GLU A 297 -16.19 -15.71 1.03
CA GLU A 297 -14.83 -15.19 0.80
C GLU A 297 -13.81 -16.33 0.74
N CYS A 298 -13.89 -17.28 1.68
CA CYS A 298 -12.99 -18.42 1.70
C CYS A 298 -13.15 -19.29 0.44
N THR A 299 -14.39 -19.61 0.04
CA THR A 299 -14.64 -20.38 -1.19
C THR A 299 -14.05 -19.69 -2.42
N GLN A 300 -14.23 -18.37 -2.55
CA GLN A 300 -13.65 -17.58 -3.64
C GLN A 300 -12.12 -17.63 -3.63
N TRP A 301 -11.51 -17.41 -2.46
CA TRP A 301 -10.07 -17.45 -2.30
C TRP A 301 -9.48 -18.82 -2.63
N VAL A 302 -10.12 -19.91 -2.21
CA VAL A 302 -9.69 -21.29 -2.54
C VAL A 302 -9.79 -21.54 -4.04
N GLY A 303 -10.88 -21.09 -4.69
CA GLY A 303 -11.06 -21.26 -6.13
C GLY A 303 -9.99 -20.51 -6.94
N GLU A 304 -9.71 -19.27 -6.55
CA GLU A 304 -8.66 -18.46 -7.13
C GLU A 304 -7.27 -19.10 -6.93
N THR A 305 -6.97 -19.53 -5.70
CA THR A 305 -5.70 -20.18 -5.33
C THR A 305 -5.53 -21.51 -6.07
N TYR A 306 -6.59 -22.31 -6.20
CA TYR A 306 -6.55 -23.56 -6.96
C TYR A 306 -6.25 -23.31 -8.43
N LEU A 307 -6.94 -22.34 -9.04
CA LEU A 307 -6.72 -22.00 -10.46
C LEU A 307 -5.29 -21.50 -10.69
N GLY A 308 -4.79 -20.61 -9.82
CA GLY A 308 -3.41 -20.12 -9.91
C GLY A 308 -2.36 -21.21 -9.69
N ALA A 309 -2.64 -22.24 -8.89
CA ALA A 309 -1.71 -23.34 -8.65
C ALA A 309 -1.67 -24.36 -9.82
N THR A 310 -2.80 -24.58 -10.50
CA THR A 310 -2.98 -25.66 -11.48
C THR A 310 -2.92 -25.19 -12.94
N ALA A 311 -3.45 -24.01 -13.23
CA ALA A 311 -3.47 -23.42 -14.56
C ALA A 311 -2.95 -21.96 -14.53
N PRO A 312 -1.69 -21.71 -14.11
CA PRO A 312 -1.13 -20.36 -14.01
C PRO A 312 -1.00 -19.63 -15.35
N THR A 313 -0.98 -20.37 -16.46
CA THR A 313 -0.71 -19.84 -17.80
C THR A 313 -1.68 -20.42 -18.83
N MET A 314 -1.80 -19.75 -19.98
CA MET A 314 -2.59 -20.27 -21.10
C MET A 314 -2.14 -21.67 -21.56
N SER A 315 -0.84 -21.99 -21.46
CA SER A 315 -0.30 -23.31 -21.80
C SER A 315 -0.68 -24.43 -20.82
N SER A 316 -1.12 -24.07 -19.62
CA SER A 316 -1.55 -24.99 -18.56
C SER A 316 -3.06 -24.93 -18.31
N ALA A 317 -3.83 -24.42 -19.28
CA ALA A 317 -5.28 -24.30 -19.16
C ALA A 317 -5.92 -25.66 -18.80
N ILE A 318 -6.87 -25.60 -17.86
CA ILE A 318 -7.57 -26.78 -17.34
C ILE A 318 -9.01 -26.80 -17.85
N GLY A 319 -9.56 -28.00 -18.05
CA GLY A 319 -10.96 -28.19 -18.37
C GLY A 319 -11.87 -27.55 -17.31
N ARG A 320 -12.87 -26.77 -17.74
CA ARG A 320 -13.82 -26.06 -16.87
C ARG A 320 -14.52 -26.99 -15.87
N ASN A 321 -14.93 -28.17 -16.33
CA ASN A 321 -15.61 -29.16 -15.49
C ASN A 321 -14.64 -29.82 -14.50
N ASP A 322 -13.40 -30.06 -14.92
CA ASP A 322 -12.37 -30.65 -14.07
C ASP A 322 -11.95 -29.67 -12.97
N PHE A 323 -11.79 -28.39 -13.31
CA PHE A 323 -11.60 -27.33 -12.32
C PHE A 323 -12.74 -27.26 -11.32
N LEU A 324 -14.00 -27.23 -11.77
CA LEU A 324 -15.15 -27.15 -10.86
C LEU A 324 -15.26 -28.36 -9.94
N ARG A 325 -14.93 -29.56 -10.43
CA ARG A 325 -14.89 -30.77 -9.61
C ARG A 325 -13.79 -30.66 -8.55
N ALA A 326 -12.57 -30.38 -8.98
CA ALA A 326 -11.44 -30.34 -8.07
C ALA A 326 -11.50 -29.18 -7.07
N TRP A 327 -12.08 -28.04 -7.45
CA TRP A 327 -12.38 -26.95 -6.53
C TRP A 327 -13.36 -27.40 -5.45
N LYS A 328 -14.45 -28.09 -5.81
CA LYS A 328 -15.40 -28.67 -4.83
C LYS A 328 -14.75 -29.68 -3.90
N ASP A 329 -13.84 -30.50 -4.43
CA ASP A 329 -13.12 -31.50 -3.62
C ASP A 329 -12.17 -30.86 -2.61
N CYS A 330 -11.73 -29.62 -2.83
CA CYS A 330 -10.90 -28.86 -1.88
C CYS A 330 -11.71 -28.13 -0.80
N LEU A 331 -13.05 -28.23 -0.79
CA LEU A 331 -13.91 -27.50 0.15
C LEU A 331 -14.59 -28.46 1.14
N PRO A 332 -14.91 -27.98 2.36
CA PRO A 332 -15.85 -28.66 3.26
C PRO A 332 -17.15 -29.02 2.55
N GLU A 333 -17.77 -30.13 2.96
CA GLU A 333 -18.95 -30.68 2.29
C GLU A 333 -20.11 -29.66 2.22
N THR A 334 -20.31 -28.89 3.30
CA THR A 334 -21.31 -27.83 3.39
C THR A 334 -21.08 -26.66 2.42
N TRP A 335 -19.87 -26.51 1.88
CA TRP A 335 -19.45 -25.40 1.02
C TRP A 335 -19.44 -25.74 -0.46
N ARG A 336 -19.53 -27.02 -0.84
CA ARG A 336 -19.45 -27.47 -2.24
C ARG A 336 -20.48 -26.81 -3.18
N GLY A 337 -21.62 -26.37 -2.64
CA GLY A 337 -22.65 -25.63 -3.40
C GLY A 337 -22.22 -24.23 -3.82
N GLU A 338 -21.23 -23.64 -3.15
CA GLU A 338 -20.73 -22.29 -3.41
C GLU A 338 -19.69 -22.24 -4.54
N ALA A 339 -19.09 -23.38 -4.90
CA ALA A 339 -18.10 -23.48 -5.96
C ALA A 339 -18.73 -23.35 -7.36
N VAL A 340 -18.96 -22.10 -7.78
CA VAL A 340 -19.52 -21.71 -9.08
C VAL A 340 -18.66 -20.61 -9.69
N LEU A 341 -18.37 -20.69 -10.99
CA LEU A 341 -17.49 -19.71 -11.67
C LEU A 341 -17.97 -18.26 -11.56
N SER A 342 -19.27 -18.02 -11.52
CA SER A 342 -19.84 -16.67 -11.37
C SER A 342 -19.52 -16.03 -10.02
N LYS A 343 -19.09 -16.83 -9.03
CA LYS A 343 -18.68 -16.34 -7.72
C LYS A 343 -17.18 -16.02 -7.67
N LEU A 344 -16.39 -16.43 -8.66
CA LEU A 344 -14.97 -16.06 -8.70
C LEU A 344 -14.80 -14.55 -8.94
N PRO A 345 -13.70 -13.93 -8.48
CA PRO A 345 -13.44 -12.52 -8.71
C PRO A 345 -13.43 -12.16 -10.19
N ASN A 346 -13.95 -10.97 -10.51
CA ASN A 346 -14.05 -10.52 -11.90
C ASN A 346 -12.68 -10.50 -12.60
N GLY A 347 -12.62 -11.16 -13.75
CA GLY A 347 -11.40 -11.23 -14.56
C GLY A 347 -10.31 -12.14 -14.00
N CYS A 348 -10.58 -12.97 -12.96
CA CYS A 348 -9.58 -13.87 -12.40
C CYS A 348 -9.21 -15.06 -13.31
N TYR A 349 -10.02 -15.31 -14.33
CA TYR A 349 -9.79 -16.35 -15.31
C TYR A 349 -10.05 -15.83 -16.72
N ASN A 350 -9.40 -16.47 -17.68
CA ASN A 350 -9.68 -16.29 -19.09
C ASN A 350 -9.87 -17.65 -19.77
N SER A 351 -10.61 -17.67 -20.87
CA SER A 351 -10.99 -18.87 -21.60
C SER A 351 -10.38 -18.82 -23.01
N PRO A 352 -9.34 -19.62 -23.30
CA PRO A 352 -8.78 -19.69 -24.64
C PRO A 352 -9.73 -20.44 -25.58
N ASP A 353 -10.54 -21.34 -25.03
CA ASP A 353 -11.65 -22.02 -25.70
C ASP A 353 -12.88 -22.11 -24.75
N PRO A 354 -14.08 -22.47 -25.23
CA PRO A 354 -15.30 -22.52 -24.41
C PRO A 354 -15.27 -23.55 -23.27
N THR A 355 -14.31 -24.48 -23.30
CA THR A 355 -14.22 -25.64 -22.41
C THR A 355 -13.07 -25.57 -21.43
N THR A 356 -12.10 -24.67 -21.61
CA THR A 356 -10.93 -24.52 -20.75
C THR A 356 -10.83 -23.14 -20.13
N ILE A 357 -10.10 -23.06 -19.01
CA ILE A 357 -9.83 -21.82 -18.30
C ILE A 357 -8.38 -21.81 -17.79
N TYR A 358 -7.80 -20.62 -17.68
CA TYR A 358 -6.52 -20.40 -16.99
C TYR A 358 -6.57 -19.14 -16.13
N PHE A 359 -5.68 -19.07 -15.15
CA PHE A 359 -5.58 -17.97 -14.20
C PHE A 359 -5.05 -16.69 -14.83
N VAL A 360 -5.63 -15.55 -14.44
CA VAL A 360 -5.13 -14.22 -14.80
C VAL A 360 -4.65 -13.53 -13.53
N GLU A 361 -3.37 -13.14 -13.52
CA GLU A 361 -2.76 -12.45 -12.39
C GLU A 361 -3.46 -11.11 -12.10
N PRO A 362 -3.60 -10.71 -10.82
CA PRO A 362 -4.24 -9.44 -10.43
C PRO A 362 -3.70 -8.21 -11.17
N ALA A 363 -2.39 -8.14 -11.41
CA ALA A 363 -1.76 -7.05 -12.17
C ALA A 363 -2.29 -6.95 -13.62
N GLN A 364 -2.63 -8.08 -14.23
CA GLN A 364 -3.18 -8.14 -15.59
C GLN A 364 -4.70 -7.82 -15.62
N ARG A 365 -5.43 -8.08 -14.51
CA ARG A 365 -6.87 -7.74 -14.38
C ARG A 365 -7.13 -6.24 -14.46
N GLN A 366 -6.21 -5.43 -13.93
CA GLN A 366 -6.33 -3.96 -13.98
C GLN A 366 -6.11 -3.39 -15.39
N LEU A 367 -5.39 -4.10 -16.26
CA LEU A 367 -5.18 -3.72 -17.66
C LEU A 367 -6.39 -4.10 -18.54
N THR A 368 -6.99 -5.27 -18.29
CA THR A 368 -8.17 -5.72 -19.04
C THR A 368 -9.43 -4.93 -18.68
N SER A 369 -9.60 -4.49 -17.43
CA SER A 369 -10.71 -3.60 -17.03
C SER A 369 -10.63 -2.22 -17.70
N LYS A 370 -9.42 -1.65 -17.84
CA LYS A 370 -9.20 -0.41 -18.62
C LYS A 370 -9.53 -0.60 -20.10
N THR A 371 -9.21 -1.76 -20.67
CA THR A 371 -9.44 -2.05 -22.10
C THR A 371 -10.91 -2.36 -22.40
N ALA A 372 -11.64 -2.99 -21.48
CA ALA A 372 -13.07 -3.27 -21.61
C ALA A 372 -13.96 -2.01 -21.49
N SER A 373 -13.42 -0.92 -20.93
CA SER A 373 -14.09 0.40 -20.84
C SER A 373 -13.78 1.34 -22.01
N ALA A 374 -12.95 0.92 -22.97
CA ALA A 374 -12.64 1.71 -24.16
C ALA A 374 -13.59 1.34 -25.31
N PRO A 375 -14.47 2.24 -25.78
CA PRO A 375 -15.17 2.00 -27.03
C PRO A 375 -14.14 1.97 -28.15
N ALA A 376 -14.15 0.87 -28.91
CA ALA A 376 -13.38 0.75 -30.12
C ALA A 376 -13.76 1.87 -31.10
N THR A 377 -12.72 2.51 -31.65
CA THR A 377 -12.71 3.43 -32.81
C THR A 377 -13.29 4.85 -32.63
N ALA A 378 -12.41 5.80 -32.35
CA ALA A 378 -12.38 7.10 -33.04
C ALA A 378 -10.96 7.67 -33.03
N ALA A 379 -10.52 8.15 -34.19
CA ALA A 379 -9.16 8.60 -34.47
C ALA A 379 -8.69 9.76 -33.58
N LYS A 380 -7.36 9.82 -33.38
CA LYS A 380 -6.60 10.89 -32.71
C LYS A 380 -7.04 12.28 -33.17
N ALA A 381 -7.66 13.04 -32.27
CA ALA A 381 -7.73 14.50 -32.36
C ALA A 381 -6.91 15.10 -31.21
N LYS A 382 -5.81 15.78 -31.55
CA LYS A 382 -4.99 16.58 -30.62
C LYS A 382 -5.87 17.71 -30.09
N ASN A 383 -6.29 17.63 -28.83
CA ASN A 383 -7.06 18.69 -28.18
C ASN A 383 -6.11 19.60 -27.40
N THR A 384 -5.48 20.56 -28.09
CA THR A 384 -4.79 21.69 -27.46
C THR A 384 -5.85 22.62 -26.88
N ARG A 385 -6.02 22.55 -25.56
CA ARG A 385 -7.06 23.24 -24.78
C ARG A 385 -6.67 24.73 -24.63
N ASN A 386 -7.13 25.57 -25.56
CA ASN A 386 -6.89 27.02 -25.52
C ASN A 386 -7.96 27.73 -24.67
N TRP A 387 -7.57 28.17 -23.48
CA TRP A 387 -8.42 28.87 -22.50
C TRP A 387 -9.00 30.21 -22.98
N HIS A 388 -8.46 30.80 -24.05
CA HIS A 388 -8.87 32.12 -24.54
C HIS A 388 -10.23 32.16 -25.26
N GLU A 389 -10.79 31.03 -25.69
CA GLU A 389 -12.11 31.02 -26.35
C GLU A 389 -13.29 30.97 -25.37
N LEU A 390 -13.10 30.48 -24.15
CA LEU A 390 -14.15 30.34 -23.13
C LEU A 390 -14.63 31.68 -22.56
N LEU A 391 -13.87 32.76 -22.74
CA LEU A 391 -14.20 34.11 -22.26
C LEU A 391 -14.90 35.00 -23.30
N LYS A 392 -14.99 34.59 -24.57
CA LYS A 392 -15.67 35.38 -25.61
C LYS A 392 -17.19 35.12 -25.70
N GLY A 393 -17.72 34.14 -24.98
CA GLY A 393 -19.14 33.78 -24.98
C GLY A 393 -20.03 34.53 -23.98
N ARG A 394 -19.52 35.55 -23.27
CA ARG A 394 -20.34 36.41 -22.41
C ARG A 394 -20.13 37.88 -22.75
N ARG A 395 -20.84 38.36 -23.76
CA ARG A 395 -21.33 39.75 -23.85
C ARG A 395 -22.65 39.77 -24.59
#